data_AF-U4T1K8-F1
#
_entry.id   AF-U4T1K8-F1
#
_cell.length_a   1.000
_cell.length_b   1.000
_cell.length_c   1.000
_cell.angle_alpha   90.00
_cell.angle_beta   90.00
_cell.angle_gamma   90.00
#
_symmetry.space_group_name_H-M   'P 1'
#
loop_
_entity.id
_entity.type
_entity.pdbx_description
1 polymer ?
#
loop_
_entity_poly.entity_id
_entity_poly.type
_entity_poly.pdbx_seq_one_letter_code
_entity_poly.pdbx_strand_id
1 'polypeptide(L)' 'MKIISFSEANRDFQAVLDTVNDGNDIVFINRQNDNDMVVMSLVQ' A
#
# COMPACT_ATOMS: atom_id res chain seq x y z
N MET A 1 5.65 -4.38 -6.95
CA MET A 1 4.17 -4.27 -6.87
C MET A 1 3.61 -5.31 -5.92
N LYS A 2 2.94 -4.88 -4.85
CA LYS A 2 2.35 -5.73 -3.80
C LYS A 2 0.85 -5.43 -3.66
N ILE A 3 0.02 -6.44 -3.38
CA ILE A 3 -1.41 -6.28 -3.11
C ILE A 3 -1.68 -6.79 -1.70
N ILE A 4 -2.32 -5.96 -0.86
CA ILE A 4 -2.68 -6.28 0.53
C ILE A 4 -4.14 -5.93 0.80
N SER A 5 -4.73 -6.50 1.86
CA SER A 5 -6.08 -6.11 2.27
C SER A 5 -6.09 -4.78 3.03
N PHE A 6 -7.24 -4.11 3.06
CA PHE A 6 -7.45 -2.97 3.95
C PHE A 6 -7.17 -3.31 5.42
N SER A 7 -7.53 -4.51 5.88
CA SER A 7 -7.29 -4.92 7.26
C SER A 7 -5.80 -5.08 7.59
N GLU A 8 -4.99 -5.52 6.63
CA GLU A 8 -3.52 -5.58 6.77
C GLU A 8 -2.92 -4.17 6.78
N ALA A 9 -3.31 -3.32 5.82
CA ALA A 9 -2.84 -1.94 5.74
C ALA A 9 -3.22 -1.10 6.97
N ASN A 10 -4.42 -1.30 7.51
CA ASN A 10 -4.92 -0.57 8.68
C ASN A 10 -4.31 -1.07 9.99
N ARG A 11 -3.82 -2.30 10.03
CA ARG A 11 -3.12 -2.85 11.21
C ARG A 11 -1.75 -2.22 11.38
N ASP A 12 -1.01 -2.04 10.29
CA ASP A 12 0.34 -1.49 10.30
C ASP A 12 0.60 -0.67 9.03
N PHE A 13 0.11 0.57 9.06
CA PHE A 13 0.27 1.47 7.92
C PHE A 13 1.72 1.95 7.77
N GLN A 14 2.51 1.95 8.85
CA GLN A 14 3.92 2.35 8.81
C GLN A 14 4.73 1.38 7.95
N ALA A 15 4.52 0.07 8.10
CA ALA A 15 5.17 -0.93 7.27
C ALA A 15 4.83 -0.77 5.76
N VAL A 16 3.61 -0.30 5.44
CA VAL A 16 3.22 0.03 4.06
C VAL A 16 4.03 1.22 3.54
N LEU A 17 4.17 2.28 4.35
CA LEU A 17 4.97 3.45 4.01
C LEU A 17 6.45 3.12 3.85
N ASP A 18 7.01 2.32 4.75
CA ASP A 18 8.41 1.89 4.66
C ASP A 18 8.63 1.08 3.37
N THR A 19 7.71 0.19 3.02
CA THR A 19 7.78 -0.60 1.77
C THR A 19 7.82 0.28 0.52
N VAL A 20 6.96 1.31 0.44
CA VAL A 20 6.91 2.18 -0.76
C VAL A 20 8.05 3.21 -0.81
N ASN A 21 8.78 3.41 0.30
CA ASN A 21 9.90 4.35 0.40
C ASN A 21 11.28 3.65 0.34
N ASP A 22 11.36 2.34 0.60
CA ASP A 22 12.60 1.52 0.49
C ASP A 22 12.93 1.11 -0.96
N GLY A 23 12.06 1.47 -1.91
CA GLY A 23 12.26 1.31 -3.35
C GLY A 23 11.12 1.94 -4.13
N ASN A 24 11.18 1.94 -5.47
CA ASN A 24 10.09 2.40 -6.35
C ASN A 24 8.91 1.41 -6.38
N ASP A 25 8.52 0.90 -5.22
CA ASP A 25 7.49 -0.10 -5.06
C ASP A 25 6.09 0.53 -4.92
N ILE A 26 5.12 -0.09 -5.57
CA ILE A 26 3.71 0.28 -5.53
C ILE A 26 2.96 -0.75 -4.71
N VAL A 27 2.15 -0.28 -3.75
CA VAL A 27 1.25 -1.11 -2.95
C VAL A 27 -0.21 -0.82 -3.32
N PHE A 28 -0.94 -1.87 -3.67
CA PHE A 28 -2.39 -1.84 -3.83
C PHE A 28 -3.05 -2.32 -2.54
N ILE A 29 -3.97 -1.53 -2.01
CA ILE A 29 -4.81 -1.88 -0.88
C ILE A 29 -6.19 -2.24 -1.42
N ASN A 30 -6.52 -3.53 -1.38
CA ASN A 30 -7.82 -4.01 -1.83
C ASN A 30 -8.88 -3.72 -0.76
N ARG A 31 -9.97 -3.08 -1.21
CA ARG A 31 -11.18 -2.88 -0.40
C ARG A 31 -12.30 -3.70 -1.05
N GLN A 32 -13.00 -4.51 -0.25
CA GLN A 32 -14.04 -5.46 -0.70
C GLN A 32 -15.26 -4.82 -1.42
N ASN A 33 -15.24 -3.51 -1.65
CA ASN A 33 -16.30 -2.73 -2.30
C ASN A 33 -15.81 -2.07 -3.61
N ASP A 34 -14.88 -2.72 -4.32
CA ASP A 34 -14.27 -2.28 -5.59
C ASP A 34 -13.62 -0.88 -5.55
N ASN A 35 -13.37 -0.35 -4.36
CA ASN A 35 -12.70 0.92 -4.18
C ASN A 35 -11.22 0.69 -3.86
N ASP A 36 -10.44 0.03 -4.72
CA ASP A 36 -9.04 -0.20 -4.38
C ASP A 36 -8.25 1.12 -4.23
N MET A 37 -7.20 1.11 -3.41
CA MET A 37 -6.30 2.25 -3.21
C MET A 37 -4.90 1.91 -3.66
N VAL A 38 -4.19 2.90 -4.17
CA VAL A 38 -2.78 2.77 -4.54
C VAL A 38 -1.95 3.68 -3.65
N VAL A 39 -0.88 3.12 -3.09
CA VAL A 39 0.13 3.84 -2.30
C VAL A 39 1.47 3.69 -3.00
N MET A 40 2.17 4.80 -3.18
CA MET A 40 3.49 4.88 -3.82
C MET A 40 4.29 6.02 -3.19
N SER A 41 5.63 5.94 -3.25
CA SER A 41 6.49 7.07 -2.89
C SER A 41 6.17 8.28 -3.78
N LEU A 42 6.27 9.48 -3.19
CA LEU A 42 6.09 10.75 -3.90
C LEU A 42 7.30 11.09 -4.79
N VAL A 43 8.46 10.51 -4.50
CA VAL A 43 9.72 10.75 -5.20
C VAL A 43 10.00 9.50 -6.04
N GLN A 44 9.98 9.63 -7.37
CA GLN A 44 10.19 8.55 -8.34
C GLN A 44 11.57 8.63 -8.99
#